data_AF-A0A350LUR9-F1
#
_entry.id   AF-A0A350LUR9-F1
#
_cell.length_a   1.000
_cell.length_b   1.000
_cell.length_c   1.000
_cell.angle_alpha   90.00
_cell.angle_beta   90.00
_cell.angle_gamma   90.00
#
_symmetry.space_group_name_H-M   'P 1'
#
loop_
_entity.id
_entity.type
_entity.pdbx_description
1 polymer ?
#
loop_
_entity_poly.entity_id
_entity_poly.type
_entity_poly.pdbx_seq_one_letter_code
_entity_poly.pdbx_strand_id
1 'polypeptide(L)'
;MSHLLDKLNFFQSKELEQFSDGWGQTTRENRDWEDTYRSRWRHDKIVRSTHGVNCTGSCSWKIYVKSGIVTWETQQTDYPRTRAGMPNHEPRGCARGASYSWYLYSANRVKNPLIRGALMRAWRRMRSTMTPVAAWAAIQNDPDLRASITKTRGKGGFVR
;
A
#
# COMPACT_ATOMS: atom_id res chain seq x y z
N MET A 1 -5.72 33.45 -12.42
CA MET A 1 -5.00 34.74 -12.28
C MET A 1 -3.56 34.55 -12.73
N SER A 2 -2.91 35.58 -13.25
CA SER A 2 -1.51 35.51 -13.71
C SER A 2 -0.57 35.91 -12.58
N HIS A 3 0.24 34.97 -12.07
CA HIS A 3 1.25 35.25 -11.05
C HIS A 3 2.26 36.34 -11.47
N LEU A 4 2.47 36.53 -12.77
CA LEU A 4 3.34 37.59 -13.30
C LEU A 4 2.70 38.97 -13.10
N LEU A 5 1.42 39.12 -13.41
CA LEU A 5 0.70 40.39 -13.23
C LEU A 5 0.53 40.74 -11.75
N ASP A 6 0.29 39.74 -10.89
CA ASP A 6 0.20 39.92 -9.42
C ASP A 6 1.52 40.39 -8.78
N LYS A 7 2.66 40.15 -9.44
CA LYS A 7 3.98 40.67 -9.02
C LYS A 7 4.26 42.07 -9.54
N LEU A 8 3.66 42.44 -10.67
CA LEU A 8 3.83 43.77 -11.28
C LEU A 8 2.86 44.81 -10.70
N ASN A 9 1.91 44.39 -9.85
CA ASN A 9 0.96 45.28 -9.19
C ASN A 9 1.60 46.00 -7.97
N PHE A 10 2.67 46.75 -8.23
CA PHE A 10 3.54 47.39 -7.23
C PHE A 10 2.85 48.40 -6.32
N PHE A 11 1.73 48.99 -6.75
CA PHE A 11 1.07 50.08 -6.04
C PHE A 11 0.08 49.62 -4.95
N GLN A 12 -0.22 48.32 -4.90
CA GLN A 12 -1.07 47.77 -3.85
C GLN A 12 -0.20 47.01 -2.84
N SER A 13 0.03 47.62 -1.67
CA SER A 13 0.76 46.96 -0.58
C SER A 13 0.06 45.65 -0.20
N LYS A 14 0.86 44.58 -0.03
CA LYS A 14 0.38 43.29 0.48
C LYS A 14 0.46 43.21 2.02
N GLU A 15 1.04 44.24 2.63
CA GLU A 15 1.25 44.38 4.07
C GLU A 15 0.01 45.01 4.70
N LEU A 16 -0.53 44.39 5.76
CA LEU A 16 -1.74 44.88 6.45
C LEU A 16 -1.40 45.55 7.78
N GLU A 17 -0.83 44.79 8.71
CA GLU A 17 -0.50 45.24 10.06
C GLU A 17 0.86 44.70 10.47
N GLN A 18 1.61 45.53 11.21
CA GLN A 18 2.80 45.09 11.93
C GLN A 18 2.41 44.68 13.34
N PHE A 19 3.06 43.65 13.87
CA PHE A 19 2.86 43.18 15.23
C PHE A 19 4.21 42.95 15.92
N SER A 20 4.19 42.83 17.25
CA SER A 20 5.39 42.66 18.06
C SER A 20 6.44 43.74 17.80
N ASP A 21 6.15 45.01 18.09
CA ASP A 21 7.10 46.14 17.96
C ASP A 21 7.81 46.24 16.59
N GLY A 22 7.11 45.86 15.51
CA GLY A 22 7.65 45.90 14.14
C GLY A 22 8.46 44.67 13.72
N TRP A 23 8.59 43.65 14.58
CA TRP A 23 9.28 42.39 14.26
C TRP A 23 8.46 41.44 13.38
N GLY A 24 7.14 41.56 13.41
CA GLY A 24 6.22 40.71 12.67
C GLY A 24 5.34 41.51 11.72
N GLN A 25 4.91 40.87 10.63
CA GLN A 25 4.01 41.46 9.67
C GLN A 25 2.96 40.46 9.19
N THR A 26 1.72 40.90 9.19
CA THR A 26 0.60 40.19 8.59
C THR A 26 0.48 40.59 7.12
N THR A 27 0.45 39.61 6.22
CA THR A 27 0.34 39.83 4.77
C THR A 27 -0.96 39.26 4.21
N ARG A 28 -1.42 39.80 3.08
CA ARG A 28 -2.52 39.27 2.28
C ARG A 28 -2.02 38.68 0.97
N GLU A 29 -1.03 37.82 1.05
CA GLU A 29 -0.53 37.13 -0.14
C GLU A 29 -1.48 36.02 -0.60
N ASN A 30 -1.44 35.74 -1.90
CA ASN A 30 -2.13 34.59 -2.46
C ASN A 30 -1.49 33.29 -1.91
N ARG A 31 -2.34 32.37 -1.44
CA ARG A 31 -1.93 31.07 -0.86
C ARG A 31 -2.54 29.90 -1.62
N ASP A 32 -2.88 30.08 -2.89
CA ASP A 32 -3.55 29.06 -3.70
C ASP A 32 -2.66 27.82 -3.89
N TRP A 33 -1.34 27.95 -3.81
CA TRP A 33 -0.39 26.84 -3.88
C TRP A 33 -0.66 25.75 -2.81
N GLU A 34 -1.28 26.13 -1.68
CA GLU A 34 -1.64 25.22 -0.59
C GLU A 34 -2.66 24.15 -1.02
N ASP A 35 -3.42 24.41 -2.09
CA ASP A 35 -4.35 23.42 -2.65
C ASP A 35 -3.65 22.16 -3.16
N THR A 36 -2.34 22.23 -3.42
CA THR A 36 -1.51 21.06 -3.74
C THR A 36 -1.56 20.02 -2.61
N TYR A 37 -1.30 20.43 -1.38
CA TYR A 37 -1.32 19.54 -0.21
C TYR A 37 -2.75 19.15 0.17
N ARG A 38 -3.72 20.07 0.05
CA ARG A 38 -5.14 19.74 0.26
C ARG A 38 -5.61 18.65 -0.71
N SER A 39 -5.25 18.78 -1.99
CA SER A 39 -5.59 17.82 -3.04
C SER A 39 -4.87 16.48 -2.87
N ARG A 40 -3.67 16.47 -2.30
CA ARG A 40 -2.97 15.22 -1.92
C ARG A 40 -3.75 14.46 -0.84
N TRP A 41 -4.26 15.15 0.19
CA TRP A 41 -5.00 14.54 1.30
C TRP A 41 -6.41 14.07 0.91
N ARG A 42 -7.09 14.80 0.02
CA ARG A 42 -8.39 14.40 -0.54
C ARG A 42 -8.29 13.02 -1.20
N HIS A 43 -9.34 12.22 -1.06
CA HIS A 43 -9.40 10.83 -1.49
C HIS A 43 -10.83 10.50 -1.93
N ASP A 44 -10.99 9.40 -2.67
CA ASP A 44 -12.25 9.02 -3.31
C ASP A 44 -13.19 8.39 -2.28
N LYS A 45 -12.65 7.50 -1.44
CA LYS A 45 -13.40 6.79 -0.39
C LYS A 45 -12.48 6.23 0.69
N ILE A 46 -13.10 5.84 1.80
CA ILE A 46 -12.48 5.08 2.89
C ILE A 46 -13.18 3.72 2.98
N VAL A 47 -12.41 2.65 3.09
CA VAL A 47 -12.92 1.28 3.30
C VAL A 47 -12.42 0.76 4.64
N ARG A 48 -13.30 0.10 5.43
CA ARG A 48 -12.88 -0.57 6.66
C ARG A 48 -12.19 -1.90 6.34
N SER A 49 -11.02 -2.13 6.91
CA SER A 49 -10.34 -3.43 6.87
C SER A 49 -9.50 -3.68 8.12
N THR A 50 -8.74 -4.77 8.14
CA THR A 50 -7.82 -5.17 9.22
C THR A 50 -6.62 -5.92 8.63
N HIS A 51 -5.59 -6.17 9.42
CA HIS A 51 -4.40 -6.92 8.99
C HIS A 51 -4.48 -8.38 9.47
N GLY A 52 -4.60 -9.31 8.53
CA GLY A 52 -4.61 -10.77 8.78
C GLY A 52 -3.21 -11.33 9.08
N VAL A 53 -2.54 -10.78 10.10
CA VAL A 53 -1.20 -11.16 10.53
C VAL A 53 -1.22 -11.55 12.01
N ASN A 54 -0.42 -12.53 12.40
CA ASN A 54 -0.37 -13.04 13.77
C ASN A 54 0.35 -12.05 14.72
N CYS A 55 -0.32 -10.97 15.11
CA CYS A 55 0.26 -9.90 15.92
C CYS A 55 -0.56 -9.53 17.16
N THR A 56 -1.64 -10.26 17.45
CA THR A 56 -2.66 -10.00 18.51
C THR A 56 -3.37 -8.64 18.44
N GLY A 57 -2.99 -7.78 17.50
CA GLY A 57 -3.51 -6.41 17.39
C GLY A 57 -4.99 -6.36 17.05
N SER A 58 -5.46 -7.08 16.02
CA SER A 58 -6.85 -7.01 15.54
C SER A 58 -7.34 -5.56 15.34
N CYS A 59 -6.45 -4.68 14.87
CA CYS A 59 -6.72 -3.26 14.71
C CYS A 59 -7.55 -3.03 13.45
N SER A 60 -8.69 -2.35 13.56
CA SER A 60 -9.47 -1.86 12.42
C SER A 60 -8.84 -0.60 11.82
N TRP A 61 -8.76 -0.54 10.50
CA TRP A 61 -8.14 0.55 9.74
C TRP A 61 -9.09 1.16 8.71
N LYS A 62 -8.88 2.45 8.44
CA LYS A 62 -9.41 3.23 7.33
C LYS A 62 -8.44 3.09 6.16
N ILE A 63 -8.84 2.35 5.12
CA ILE A 63 -8.06 2.20 3.90
C ILE A 63 -8.48 3.29 2.92
N TYR A 64 -7.54 4.17 2.55
CA TYR A 64 -7.81 5.29 1.66
C TYR A 64 -7.62 4.87 0.21
N VAL A 65 -8.66 5.07 -0.59
CA VAL A 65 -8.61 4.90 -2.05
C VAL A 65 -8.59 6.29 -2.68
N LYS A 66 -7.63 6.53 -3.57
CA LYS A 66 -7.50 7.78 -4.33
C LYS A 66 -7.10 7.46 -5.76
N SER A 67 -7.78 8.09 -6.73
CA SER A 67 -7.60 7.78 -8.15
C SER A 67 -7.80 6.29 -8.45
N GLY A 68 -8.75 5.64 -7.75
CA GLY A 68 -9.06 4.22 -7.93
C GLY A 68 -8.03 3.22 -7.38
N ILE A 69 -6.95 3.68 -6.74
CA ILE A 69 -5.93 2.81 -6.12
C ILE A 69 -5.87 3.02 -4.61
N VAL A 70 -5.45 2.00 -3.86
CA VAL A 70 -5.16 2.16 -2.43
C VAL A 70 -3.88 2.96 -2.27
N THR A 71 -3.90 4.01 -1.45
CA THR A 71 -2.77 4.93 -1.29
C THR A 71 -2.13 4.92 0.09
N TRP A 72 -2.91 4.93 1.16
CA TRP A 72 -2.43 4.84 2.54
C TRP A 72 -3.53 4.33 3.48
N GLU A 73 -3.20 4.15 4.76
CA GLU A 73 -4.15 3.77 5.79
C GLU A 73 -3.94 4.58 7.08
N THR A 74 -5.03 4.85 7.80
CA THR A 74 -5.00 5.38 9.17
C THR A 74 -5.92 4.55 10.05
N GLN A 75 -5.75 4.59 11.36
CA GLN A 75 -6.56 3.76 12.25
C GLN A 75 -8.04 4.20 12.25
N GLN A 76 -8.93 3.22 12.45
CA GLN A 76 -10.29 3.51 12.89
C GLN A 76 -10.28 3.88 14.37
N THR A 77 -11.21 4.73 14.77
CA THR A 77 -11.33 5.21 16.15
C THR A 77 -12.71 4.97 16.75
N ASP A 78 -13.56 4.22 16.04
CA ASP A 78 -14.97 4.02 16.35
C ASP A 78 -15.27 2.64 16.95
N TYR A 79 -14.30 2.06 17.67
CA TYR A 79 -14.57 0.89 18.50
C TYR A 79 -15.67 1.22 19.52
N PRO A 80 -16.54 0.26 19.88
CA PRO A 80 -17.43 0.43 21.03
C PRO A 80 -16.65 0.92 22.25
N ARG A 81 -17.12 2.03 22.85
CA ARG A 81 -16.45 2.67 23.98
C ARG A 81 -16.39 1.72 25.17
N THR A 82 -15.34 1.85 25.97
CA THR A 82 -15.25 1.17 27.26
C THR A 82 -16.16 1.87 28.29
N ARG A 83 -16.32 1.26 29.47
CA ARG A 83 -17.09 1.86 30.58
C ARG A 83 -16.45 3.17 31.05
N ALA A 84 -17.26 4.02 31.68
CA ALA A 84 -16.76 5.22 32.35
C ALA A 84 -15.65 4.86 33.37
N GLY A 85 -14.59 5.69 33.43
CA GLY A 85 -13.41 5.44 34.25
C GLY A 85 -12.36 4.51 33.62
N MET A 86 -12.56 4.04 32.38
CA MET A 86 -11.54 3.34 31.60
C MET A 86 -11.18 4.09 30.31
N PRO A 87 -9.93 4.03 29.85
CA PRO A 87 -9.58 4.55 28.52
C PRO A 87 -10.25 3.71 27.43
N ASN A 88 -10.55 4.36 26.30
CA ASN A 88 -11.01 3.66 25.10
C ASN A 88 -9.84 2.96 24.39
N HIS A 89 -10.15 2.03 23.49
CA HIS A 89 -9.15 1.29 22.72
C HIS A 89 -8.53 2.08 21.56
N GLU A 90 -9.25 3.09 21.05
CA GLU A 90 -8.79 3.87 19.92
C GLU A 90 -7.48 4.62 20.24
N PRO A 91 -6.57 4.78 19.26
CA PRO A 91 -6.67 4.33 17.86
C PRO A 91 -6.18 2.88 17.61
N ARG A 92 -5.56 2.21 18.60
CA ARG A 92 -4.72 1.02 18.38
C ARG A 92 -3.67 1.27 17.28
N GLY A 93 -3.37 0.26 16.46
CA GLY A 93 -2.43 0.34 15.35
C GLY A 93 -0.96 0.19 15.76
N CYS A 94 -0.08 0.05 14.77
CA CYS A 94 1.37 -0.02 14.96
C CYS A 94 2.09 0.36 13.66
N ALA A 95 3.40 0.64 13.75
CA ALA A 95 4.21 1.02 12.58
C ALA A 95 4.22 -0.04 11.46
N ARG A 96 4.07 -1.33 11.81
CA ARG A 96 4.00 -2.42 10.82
C ARG A 96 2.67 -2.42 10.06
N GLY A 97 1.57 -2.11 10.75
CA GLY A 97 0.27 -1.97 10.11
C GLY A 97 0.19 -0.73 9.22
N ALA A 98 0.78 0.39 9.65
CA ALA A 98 0.78 1.65 8.91
C ALA A 98 1.54 1.59 7.56
N SER A 99 2.35 0.56 7.32
CA SER A 99 3.11 0.39 6.07
C SER A 99 2.53 -0.68 5.14
N TYR A 100 1.40 -1.31 5.46
CA TYR A 100 0.90 -2.48 4.73
C TYR A 100 0.49 -2.15 3.29
N SER A 101 -0.07 -0.97 3.05
CA SER A 101 -0.43 -0.43 1.74
C SER A 101 0.72 -0.47 0.72
N TRP A 102 1.97 -0.46 1.17
CA TRP A 102 3.15 -0.64 0.30
C TRP A 102 3.09 -1.93 -0.53
N TYR A 103 2.63 -3.04 0.07
CA TYR A 103 2.67 -4.37 -0.57
C TYR A 103 1.77 -4.49 -1.81
N LEU A 104 0.76 -3.63 -1.97
CA LEU A 104 -0.24 -3.80 -3.02
C LEU A 104 0.36 -3.69 -4.41
N TYR A 105 1.30 -2.77 -4.59
CA TYR A 105 1.92 -2.48 -5.88
C TYR A 105 3.45 -2.51 -5.84
N SER A 106 4.06 -2.97 -4.74
CA SER A 106 5.52 -3.04 -4.63
C SER A 106 6.14 -4.03 -5.61
N ALA A 107 7.45 -3.88 -5.81
CA ALA A 107 8.23 -4.73 -6.71
C ALA A 107 8.19 -6.23 -6.33
N ASN A 108 7.86 -6.56 -5.07
CA ASN A 108 7.79 -7.93 -4.58
C ASN A 108 6.38 -8.54 -4.60
N ARG A 109 5.39 -7.85 -5.20
CA ARG A 109 4.02 -8.35 -5.28
C ARG A 109 3.93 -9.57 -6.22
N VAL A 110 3.47 -10.70 -5.70
CA VAL A 110 3.13 -11.87 -6.52
C VAL A 110 1.86 -11.59 -7.31
N LYS A 111 1.96 -11.56 -8.64
CA LYS A 111 0.87 -11.21 -9.56
C LYS A 111 0.25 -12.40 -10.28
N ASN A 112 1.01 -13.49 -10.44
CA ASN A 112 0.58 -14.68 -11.17
C ASN A 112 0.91 -15.92 -10.33
N PRO A 113 0.20 -17.05 -10.51
CA PRO A 113 0.68 -18.33 -10.01
C PRO A 113 2.05 -18.62 -10.64
N LEU A 114 3.02 -19.02 -9.81
CA LEU A 114 4.37 -19.33 -10.26
C LEU A 114 4.68 -20.78 -9.99
N ILE A 115 5.38 -21.42 -10.92
CA ILE A 115 5.86 -22.80 -10.79
C ILE A 115 7.33 -22.86 -11.17
N ARG A 116 8.06 -23.84 -10.66
CA ARG A 116 9.45 -24.04 -11.11
C ARG A 116 9.48 -24.51 -12.55
N GLY A 117 10.30 -23.88 -13.39
CA GLY A 117 10.42 -24.21 -14.81
C GLY A 117 10.79 -25.69 -15.07
N ALA A 118 11.64 -26.30 -14.24
CA ALA A 118 11.97 -27.72 -14.34
C ALA A 118 10.73 -28.62 -14.18
N LEU A 119 9.91 -28.36 -13.15
CA LEU A 119 8.65 -29.07 -12.94
C LEU A 119 7.67 -28.78 -14.08
N MET A 120 7.53 -27.52 -14.50
CA MET A 120 6.58 -27.16 -15.56
C MET A 120 6.92 -27.81 -16.90
N ARG A 121 8.20 -27.93 -17.27
CA ARG A 121 8.63 -28.65 -18.48
C ARG A 121 8.29 -30.13 -18.39
N ALA A 122 8.63 -30.79 -17.28
CA ALA A 122 8.32 -32.19 -17.06
C ALA A 122 6.81 -32.45 -17.09
N TRP A 123 6.05 -31.59 -16.40
CA TRP A 123 4.59 -31.63 -16.34
C TRP A 123 3.97 -31.52 -17.72
N ARG A 124 4.32 -30.50 -18.50
CA ARG A 124 3.80 -30.31 -19.86
C ARG A 124 4.15 -31.48 -20.78
N ARG A 125 5.37 -32.01 -20.67
CA ARG A 125 5.81 -33.18 -21.47
C ARG A 125 5.00 -34.43 -21.15
N MET A 126 4.72 -34.72 -19.88
CA MET A 126 3.94 -35.91 -19.54
C MET A 126 2.43 -35.73 -19.78
N ARG A 127 1.92 -34.51 -19.59
CA ARG A 127 0.51 -34.17 -19.83
C ARG A 127 0.10 -34.22 -21.30
N SER A 128 1.04 -34.28 -22.25
CA SER A 128 0.70 -34.44 -23.66
C SER A 128 0.14 -35.83 -23.97
N THR A 129 0.47 -36.86 -23.17
CA THR A 129 0.06 -38.24 -23.41
C THR A 129 -0.61 -38.91 -22.22
N MET A 130 -0.41 -38.42 -20.99
CA MET A 130 -0.92 -39.03 -19.76
C MET A 130 -2.00 -38.18 -19.08
N THR A 131 -2.90 -38.82 -18.33
CA THR A 131 -3.83 -38.12 -17.42
C THR A 131 -3.08 -37.36 -16.32
N PRO A 132 -3.67 -36.34 -15.65
CA PRO A 132 -2.96 -35.56 -14.64
C PRO A 132 -2.38 -36.39 -13.49
N VAL A 133 -3.15 -37.37 -13.00
CA VAL A 133 -2.73 -38.25 -11.90
C VAL A 133 -1.62 -39.20 -12.36
N ALA A 134 -1.75 -39.80 -13.55
CA ALA A 134 -0.73 -40.68 -14.10
C ALA A 134 0.59 -39.93 -14.41
N ALA A 135 0.50 -38.72 -14.99
CA ALA A 135 1.64 -37.85 -15.22
C ALA A 135 2.33 -37.49 -13.90
N TRP A 136 1.57 -37.12 -12.86
CA TRP A 136 2.14 -36.82 -11.55
C TRP A 136 2.83 -38.04 -10.93
N ALA A 137 2.18 -39.21 -10.97
CA ALA A 137 2.77 -40.46 -10.50
C ALA A 137 4.09 -40.77 -11.23
N ALA A 138 4.12 -40.63 -12.55
CA ALA A 138 5.33 -40.84 -13.35
C ALA A 138 6.46 -39.86 -12.98
N ILE A 139 6.17 -38.56 -12.77
CA ILE A 139 7.18 -37.59 -12.31
C ILE A 139 7.74 -37.95 -10.94
N GLN A 140 6.88 -38.39 -10.02
CA GLN A 140 7.25 -38.65 -8.64
C GLN A 140 8.02 -39.97 -8.48
N ASN A 141 7.73 -40.96 -9.33
CA ASN A 141 8.36 -42.29 -9.30
C ASN A 141 9.69 -42.37 -10.06
N ASP A 142 10.03 -41.37 -10.88
CA ASP A 142 11.34 -41.22 -11.51
C ASP A 142 12.33 -40.51 -10.56
N PRO A 143 13.35 -41.21 -10.01
CA PRO A 143 14.27 -40.64 -9.03
C PRO A 143 15.07 -39.45 -9.57
N ASP A 144 15.51 -39.52 -10.83
CA ASP A 144 16.33 -38.51 -11.47
C ASP A 144 15.51 -37.26 -11.77
N LEU A 145 14.30 -37.44 -12.31
CA LEU A 145 13.38 -36.34 -12.58
C LEU A 145 12.94 -35.66 -11.29
N ARG A 146 12.59 -36.43 -10.25
CA ARG A 146 12.27 -35.89 -8.93
C ARG A 146 13.45 -35.12 -8.34
N ALA A 147 14.67 -35.66 -8.42
CA ALA A 147 15.88 -35.00 -7.92
C ALA A 147 16.13 -33.67 -8.65
N SER A 148 15.93 -33.62 -9.97
CA SER A 148 16.08 -32.39 -10.76
C SER A 148 15.16 -31.25 -10.28
N ILE A 149 13.96 -31.60 -9.78
CA ILE A 149 12.97 -30.65 -9.28
C ILE A 149 13.25 -30.28 -7.81
N THR A 150 13.58 -31.24 -6.95
CA THR A 150 13.74 -30.99 -5.50
C THR A 150 15.08 -30.32 -5.17
N LYS A 151 16.18 -30.70 -5.82
CA LYS A 151 17.53 -30.13 -5.58
C LYS A 151 17.66 -28.66 -6.03
N THR A 152 16.70 -28.17 -6.80
CA THR A 152 16.63 -26.78 -7.27
C THR A 152 15.76 -25.89 -6.36
N ARG A 153 15.27 -26.40 -5.22
CA ARG A 153 14.49 -25.60 -4.25
C ARG A 153 15.35 -24.49 -3.66
N GLY A 154 14.85 -23.24 -3.72
CA GLY A 154 15.59 -22.04 -3.31
C GLY A 154 16.59 -21.49 -4.33
N LYS A 155 16.70 -22.08 -5.54
CA LYS A 155 17.72 -21.68 -6.55
C LYS A 155 17.13 -20.91 -7.74
N GLY A 156 16.02 -20.21 -7.55
CA GLY A 156 15.33 -19.46 -8.62
C GLY A 156 14.62 -20.35 -9.64
N GLY A 157 14.45 -19.83 -10.87
CA GLY A 157 13.83 -20.54 -11.98
C GLY A 157 12.30 -20.67 -11.91
N PHE A 158 11.62 -19.74 -11.23
CA PHE A 158 10.17 -19.63 -11.33
C PHE A 158 9.77 -19.11 -12.71
N VAL A 159 8.72 -19.70 -13.27
CA VAL A 159 8.09 -19.28 -14.51
C VAL A 159 6.62 -19.01 -14.26
N ARG A 160 6.07 -18.10 -15.08
CA ARG A 160 4.63 -17.84 -15.18
C ARG A 160 3.93 -18.97 -15.94
#